data_AF-A0A8J2SK91-F1
#
_entry.id   AF-A0A8J2SK91-F1
#
_cell.length_a   1.000
_cell.length_b   1.000
_cell.length_c   1.000
_cell.angle_alpha   90.00
_cell.angle_beta   90.00
_cell.angle_gamma   90.00
#
_symmetry.space_group_name_H-M   'P 1'
#
loop_
_entity.id
_entity.type
_entity.pdbx_description
1 polymer ?
#
loop_
_entity_poly.entity_id
_entity_poly.type
_entity_poly.pdbx_seq_one_letter_code
_entity_poly.pdbx_strand_id
1 'polypeptide(L)'
;MQRALLLLLGAAAGAVENALHDSRAALGDAKPCCGHCKRWHYPCPPSMHKGASPTLVSWEDFTAPLPPGAEVEIPCGTRVEVRTDLKAKIGGLRVRGELAFMDGADVELETPHIYVCGLFAAGTVKKPYESSLVITLSAGDDAAALDEDGIDYGTEAFAVFGGLIFLRGTACSDPRVYTERAAVARGLVPRTTWTRLKRPALPGDAKVRVAGVDATEVARVGARLAIASTDWDDALTETRNVVASRRTTGLGVELTLDAPLTFAHGGTEPVAAEVASLSRNIAIVGAPGCAQRAPKPRCGHVIISHTPHGVVCGVEFSNLGAHTTLGKYPLHAHMCGNASSLAFAANAIHKTYHRSLVVHSTSDALFAHNVAYDGTGHMYVLENGLELRNLIVGNVGMVTWPPEPAWSCPGHNRRRRVGFPKGDPTLLRGVDLGRDSVDFLAL
;
A
#
# COMPACT_ATOMS: atom_id res chain seq x y z
N MET A 1 -33.23 -22.28 -40.86
CA MET A 1 -31.77 -22.36 -40.61
C MET A 1 -31.13 -21.07 -41.09
N GLN A 2 -30.19 -20.54 -40.30
CA GLN A 2 -29.39 -19.31 -40.53
C GLN A 2 -30.13 -17.96 -40.42
N ARG A 3 -30.25 -17.45 -39.18
CA ARG A 3 -30.13 -16.03 -38.79
C ARG A 3 -30.36 -15.88 -37.27
N ALA A 4 -29.43 -16.42 -36.48
CA ALA A 4 -29.38 -16.22 -35.02
C ALA A 4 -27.98 -16.59 -34.49
N LEU A 5 -26.94 -15.97 -35.04
CA LEU A 5 -25.58 -16.12 -34.53
C LEU A 5 -24.73 -14.92 -34.92
N LEU A 6 -25.08 -13.71 -34.48
CA LEU A 6 -24.20 -12.55 -34.57
C LEU A 6 -24.72 -11.40 -33.67
N LEU A 7 -24.77 -11.60 -32.35
CA LEU A 7 -25.15 -10.52 -31.40
C LEU A 7 -24.52 -10.63 -30.00
N LEU A 8 -23.49 -11.48 -29.81
CA LEU A 8 -22.87 -11.70 -28.49
C LEU A 8 -21.41 -11.24 -28.35
N LEU A 9 -20.88 -10.45 -29.30
CA LEU A 9 -19.49 -9.96 -29.23
C LEU A 9 -19.35 -8.46 -28.92
N GLY A 10 -20.45 -7.75 -28.58
CA GLY A 10 -20.43 -6.29 -28.35
C GLY A 10 -20.51 -5.81 -26.89
N ALA A 11 -20.73 -6.69 -25.91
CA ALA A 11 -21.07 -6.28 -24.54
C ALA A 11 -19.86 -6.11 -23.58
N ALA A 12 -18.68 -6.61 -23.95
CA ALA A 12 -17.50 -6.58 -23.07
C ALA A 12 -16.75 -5.24 -23.09
N ALA A 13 -16.82 -4.46 -24.18
CA ALA A 13 -16.14 -3.17 -24.28
C ALA A 13 -16.85 -2.05 -23.48
N GLY A 14 -18.19 -1.99 -23.54
CA GLY A 14 -18.97 -0.93 -22.86
C GLY A 14 -19.09 -1.08 -21.34
N ALA A 15 -18.92 -2.29 -20.79
CA ALA A 15 -18.95 -2.51 -19.34
C ALA A 15 -17.69 -1.99 -18.64
N VAL A 16 -16.54 -2.06 -19.31
CA VAL A 16 -15.23 -1.71 -18.74
C VAL A 16 -14.96 -0.21 -18.83
N GLU A 17 -15.45 0.44 -19.90
CA GLU A 17 -15.45 1.89 -20.03
C GLU A 17 -16.24 2.54 -18.88
N ASN A 18 -17.45 2.02 -18.60
CA ASN A 18 -18.28 2.45 -17.47
C ASN A 18 -17.59 2.23 -16.11
N ALA A 19 -16.89 1.11 -15.90
CA ALA A 19 -16.35 0.77 -14.58
C ALA A 19 -15.11 1.58 -14.16
N LEU A 20 -14.32 2.09 -15.12
CA LEU A 20 -13.21 3.01 -14.85
C LEU A 20 -13.65 4.48 -14.84
N HIS A 21 -14.67 4.84 -15.62
CA HIS A 21 -15.40 6.08 -15.42
C HIS A 21 -16.02 6.16 -14.03
N ASP A 22 -16.56 5.05 -13.49
CA ASP A 22 -17.08 4.98 -12.12
C ASP A 22 -15.99 5.30 -11.09
N SER A 23 -14.77 4.78 -11.27
CA SER A 23 -13.63 5.06 -10.37
C SER A 23 -13.20 6.54 -10.42
N ARG A 24 -13.19 7.17 -11.60
CA ARG A 24 -12.96 8.61 -11.75
C ARG A 24 -14.08 9.44 -11.14
N ALA A 25 -15.33 9.11 -11.44
CA ALA A 25 -16.49 9.81 -10.92
C ALA A 25 -16.56 9.76 -9.39
N ALA A 26 -16.16 8.63 -8.78
CA ALA A 26 -16.12 8.46 -7.33
C ALA A 26 -15.05 9.32 -6.63
N LEU A 27 -13.95 9.64 -7.32
CA LEU A 27 -12.80 10.36 -6.75
C LEU A 27 -12.69 11.82 -7.21
N GLY A 28 -13.51 12.23 -8.18
CA GLY A 28 -13.46 13.54 -8.83
C GLY A 28 -12.50 13.58 -10.02
N ASP A 29 -12.69 14.54 -10.93
CA ASP A 29 -11.80 14.74 -12.07
C ASP A 29 -10.45 15.31 -11.58
N ALA A 30 -9.47 14.43 -11.31
CA ALA A 30 -8.08 14.83 -11.26
C ALA A 30 -7.75 15.53 -12.59
N LYS A 31 -7.16 16.73 -12.56
CA LYS A 31 -6.64 17.35 -13.78
C LYS A 31 -5.45 16.49 -14.21
N PRO A 32 -5.59 15.65 -15.25
CA PRO A 32 -4.45 14.86 -15.68
C PRO A 32 -3.33 15.80 -16.10
N CYS A 33 -2.08 15.36 -16.06
CA CYS A 33 -0.99 16.09 -16.75
C CYS A 33 -1.38 16.43 -18.20
N CYS A 34 -2.15 15.53 -18.80
CA CYS A 34 -2.88 15.71 -20.04
C CYS A 34 -4.13 16.57 -19.83
N GLY A 35 -4.02 17.90 -19.85
CA GLY A 35 -5.21 18.77 -19.91
C GLY A 35 -6.14 18.39 -21.08
N HIS A 36 -7.43 18.75 -21.01
CA HIS A 36 -8.35 18.54 -22.13
C HIS A 36 -8.21 19.63 -23.20
N CYS A 37 -8.15 19.25 -24.47
CA CYS A 37 -8.16 20.21 -25.56
C CYS A 37 -9.59 20.67 -25.89
N LYS A 38 -9.74 21.96 -26.17
CA LYS A 38 -10.97 22.49 -26.77
C LYS A 38 -10.97 22.08 -28.24
N ARG A 39 -12.10 21.52 -28.70
CA ARG A 39 -12.35 20.99 -30.06
C ARG A 39 -11.94 21.92 -31.23
N TRP A 40 -11.71 23.20 -30.96
CA TRP A 40 -11.52 24.25 -31.96
C TRP A 40 -10.15 24.94 -31.94
N HIS A 41 -9.18 24.54 -31.11
CA HIS A 41 -7.97 25.36 -30.90
C HIS A 41 -6.61 24.70 -31.12
N TYR A 42 -6.47 23.40 -31.35
CA TYR A 42 -5.17 22.77 -31.66
C TYR A 42 -5.35 21.46 -32.47
N PRO A 43 -4.35 21.03 -33.27
CA PRO A 43 -4.31 19.68 -33.82
C PRO A 43 -4.09 18.69 -32.66
N CYS A 44 -5.18 18.16 -32.12
CA CYS A 44 -5.17 17.22 -31.01
C CYS A 44 -5.90 15.93 -31.44
N PRO A 45 -5.47 14.73 -30.98
CA PRO A 45 -6.22 13.51 -31.24
C PRO A 45 -7.68 13.61 -30.75
N PRO A 46 -8.67 13.06 -31.49
CA PRO A 46 -10.07 13.11 -31.07
C PRO A 46 -10.33 12.57 -29.66
N SER A 47 -9.52 11.61 -29.20
CA SER A 47 -9.58 11.00 -27.87
C SER A 47 -9.17 11.95 -26.72
N MET A 48 -8.57 13.10 -27.03
CA MET A 48 -8.14 14.12 -26.07
C MET A 48 -9.10 15.30 -25.98
N HIS A 49 -10.18 15.29 -26.77
CA HIS A 49 -11.25 16.27 -26.65
C HIS A 49 -12.00 16.09 -25.34
N LYS A 50 -12.43 17.21 -24.74
CA LYS A 50 -13.26 17.16 -23.52
C LYS A 50 -14.50 16.29 -23.74
N GLY A 51 -14.66 15.25 -22.92
CA GLY A 51 -15.78 14.29 -23.00
C GLY A 51 -15.60 13.18 -24.03
N ALA A 52 -14.45 13.09 -24.70
CA ALA A 52 -14.11 11.94 -25.54
C ALA A 52 -13.47 10.81 -24.71
N SER A 53 -13.71 9.58 -25.15
CA SER A 53 -13.08 8.39 -24.59
C SER A 53 -11.65 8.22 -25.13
N PRO A 54 -10.72 7.66 -24.33
CA PRO A 54 -9.38 7.34 -24.80
C PRO A 54 -9.41 6.27 -25.90
N THR A 55 -8.42 6.28 -26.77
CA THR A 55 -8.20 5.19 -27.74
C THR A 55 -7.78 3.95 -26.99
N LEU A 56 -8.55 2.87 -27.11
CA LEU A 56 -8.30 1.62 -26.40
C LEU A 56 -7.33 0.71 -27.19
N VAL A 57 -6.32 0.19 -26.52
CA VAL A 57 -5.29 -0.71 -27.06
C VAL A 57 -4.97 -1.80 -26.03
N SER A 58 -4.70 -3.04 -26.45
CA SER A 58 -4.21 -4.08 -25.53
C SER A 58 -2.74 -3.86 -25.19
N TRP A 59 -2.28 -4.42 -24.07
CA TRP A 59 -0.86 -4.39 -23.73
C TRP A 59 0.02 -5.03 -24.81
N GLU A 60 -0.40 -6.17 -25.39
CA GLU A 60 0.40 -6.84 -26.42
C GLU A 60 0.53 -5.98 -27.67
N ASP A 61 -0.57 -5.40 -28.16
CA ASP A 61 -0.55 -4.57 -29.36
C ASP A 61 0.24 -3.27 -29.13
N PHE A 62 0.14 -2.69 -27.93
CA PHE A 62 0.86 -1.48 -27.57
C PHE A 62 2.37 -1.69 -27.47
N THR A 63 2.79 -2.85 -26.93
CA THR A 63 4.22 -3.14 -26.68
C THR A 63 4.91 -3.92 -27.80
N ALA A 64 4.16 -4.57 -28.70
CA ALA A 64 4.70 -5.26 -29.88
C ALA A 64 5.75 -4.50 -30.71
N PRO A 65 5.63 -3.17 -30.95
CA PRO A 65 6.63 -2.44 -31.71
C PRO A 65 7.88 -2.07 -30.90
N LEU A 66 7.89 -2.27 -29.58
CA LEU A 66 8.99 -1.87 -28.71
C LEU A 66 10.05 -2.98 -28.59
N PRO A 67 11.35 -2.63 -28.55
CA PRO A 67 12.39 -3.62 -28.30
C PRO A 67 12.30 -4.20 -26.88
N PRO A 68 12.82 -5.41 -26.63
CA PRO A 68 12.87 -5.99 -25.29
C PRO A 68 13.57 -5.06 -24.29
N GLY A 69 12.97 -4.88 -23.11
CA GLY A 69 13.51 -3.99 -22.09
C GLY A 69 13.37 -2.49 -22.42
N ALA A 70 12.61 -2.12 -23.45
CA ALA A 70 12.28 -0.72 -23.71
C ALA A 70 11.53 -0.09 -22.54
N GLU A 71 11.69 1.22 -22.42
CA GLU A 71 10.78 2.04 -21.63
C GLU A 71 9.42 2.15 -22.31
N VAL A 72 8.36 1.99 -21.53
CA VAL A 72 6.97 2.03 -22.00
C VAL A 72 6.36 3.35 -21.55
N GLU A 73 6.07 4.24 -22.51
CA GLU A 73 5.35 5.49 -22.24
C GLU A 73 3.96 5.44 -22.86
N ILE A 74 2.93 5.38 -22.02
CA ILE A 74 1.53 5.42 -22.43
C ILE A 74 1.12 6.89 -22.59
N PRO A 75 0.91 7.38 -23.82
CA PRO A 75 0.66 8.79 -24.06
C PRO A 75 -0.78 9.18 -23.69
N CYS A 76 -0.98 10.48 -23.53
CA CYS A 76 -2.30 11.06 -23.35
C CYS A 76 -3.31 10.60 -24.42
N GLY A 77 -4.56 10.37 -24.03
CA GLY A 77 -5.63 9.97 -24.95
C GLY A 77 -5.54 8.52 -25.44
N THR A 78 -4.63 7.73 -24.86
CA THR A 78 -4.51 6.29 -25.08
C THR A 78 -4.75 5.56 -23.76
N ARG A 79 -5.49 4.46 -23.84
CA ARG A 79 -5.73 3.54 -22.74
C ARG A 79 -5.21 2.16 -23.13
N VAL A 80 -4.27 1.69 -22.34
CA VAL A 80 -3.69 0.35 -22.47
C VAL A 80 -4.33 -0.57 -21.43
N GLU A 81 -4.81 -1.72 -21.88
CA GLU A 81 -5.39 -2.75 -21.02
C GLU A 81 -4.57 -4.03 -21.04
N VAL A 82 -4.19 -4.50 -19.86
CA VAL A 82 -3.61 -5.83 -19.68
C VAL A 82 -4.76 -6.81 -19.45
N ARG A 83 -4.99 -7.72 -20.40
CA ARG A 83 -6.18 -8.62 -20.44
C ARG A 83 -5.85 -10.10 -20.33
N THR A 84 -4.58 -10.43 -20.38
CA THR A 84 -4.02 -11.78 -20.50
C THR A 84 -2.90 -11.94 -19.50
N ASP A 85 -2.53 -13.19 -19.20
CA ASP A 85 -1.41 -13.47 -18.32
C ASP A 85 -0.15 -12.80 -18.85
N LEU A 86 0.48 -12.00 -17.99
CA LEU A 86 1.61 -11.17 -18.37
C LEU A 86 2.78 -11.46 -17.47
N LYS A 87 3.91 -11.85 -18.04
CA LYS A 87 5.20 -11.84 -17.36
C LYS A 87 6.16 -10.98 -18.17
N ALA A 88 6.35 -9.74 -17.72
CA ALA A 88 7.10 -8.74 -18.46
C ALA A 88 8.18 -8.09 -17.61
N LYS A 89 9.33 -7.84 -18.24
CA LYS A 89 10.40 -6.99 -17.73
C LYS A 89 10.62 -5.84 -18.70
N ILE A 90 10.39 -4.62 -18.25
CA ILE A 90 10.49 -3.39 -19.06
C ILE A 90 11.52 -2.42 -18.47
N GLY A 91 12.02 -1.50 -19.29
CA GLY A 91 13.06 -0.55 -18.90
C GLY A 91 12.55 0.65 -18.10
N GLY A 92 11.25 0.75 -17.87
CA GLY A 92 10.58 1.86 -17.22
C GLY A 92 9.12 1.94 -17.67
N LEU A 93 8.26 2.54 -16.84
CA LEU A 93 6.86 2.75 -17.18
C LEU A 93 6.44 4.19 -16.88
N ARG A 94 6.03 4.95 -17.91
CA ARG A 94 5.40 6.26 -17.77
C ARG A 94 3.95 6.18 -18.21
N VAL A 95 3.02 6.51 -17.31
CA VAL A 95 1.58 6.49 -17.57
C VAL A 95 1.04 7.91 -17.58
N ARG A 96 1.02 8.53 -18.76
CA ARG A 96 0.35 9.84 -18.99
C ARG A 96 -1.10 9.66 -19.39
N GLY A 97 -1.38 8.64 -20.19
CA GLY A 97 -2.73 8.19 -20.53
C GLY A 97 -3.34 7.32 -19.43
N GLU A 98 -3.79 6.11 -19.78
CA GLU A 98 -4.41 5.19 -18.84
C GLU A 98 -3.81 3.80 -18.97
N LEU A 99 -3.49 3.17 -17.84
CA LEU A 99 -3.14 1.76 -17.74
C LEU A 99 -4.13 1.08 -16.80
N ALA A 100 -4.80 0.05 -17.31
CA ALA A 100 -5.74 -0.75 -16.53
C ALA A 100 -5.40 -2.24 -16.60
N PHE A 101 -5.28 -2.86 -15.44
CA PHE A 101 -5.17 -4.30 -15.29
C PHE A 101 -6.57 -4.90 -15.18
N MET A 102 -6.91 -5.74 -16.16
CA MET A 102 -8.20 -6.39 -16.23
C MET A 102 -8.17 -7.68 -15.41
N ASP A 103 -9.23 -7.89 -14.64
CA ASP A 103 -9.37 -9.11 -13.84
C ASP A 103 -9.56 -10.34 -14.74
N GLY A 104 -9.07 -11.49 -14.30
CA GLY A 104 -9.05 -12.76 -15.04
C GLY A 104 -7.68 -13.17 -15.58
N ALA A 105 -6.64 -12.40 -15.30
CA ALA A 105 -5.26 -12.66 -15.72
C ALA A 105 -4.26 -12.42 -14.58
N ASP A 106 -3.27 -13.30 -14.48
CA ASP A 106 -2.17 -13.14 -13.53
C ASP A 106 -1.04 -12.32 -14.16
N VAL A 107 -0.59 -11.29 -13.45
CA VAL A 107 0.37 -10.31 -13.96
C VAL A 107 1.61 -10.24 -13.06
N GLU A 108 2.78 -10.47 -13.64
CA GLU A 108 4.10 -10.22 -13.10
C GLU A 108 4.79 -9.14 -13.95
N LEU A 109 4.96 -7.95 -13.40
CA LEU A 109 5.62 -6.82 -14.06
C LEU A 109 6.88 -6.42 -13.28
N GLU A 110 8.05 -6.56 -13.88
CA GLU A 110 9.32 -6.05 -13.35
C GLU A 110 9.73 -4.77 -14.10
N THR A 111 10.03 -3.70 -13.37
CA THR A 111 10.43 -2.41 -13.94
C THR A 111 11.31 -1.64 -12.96
N PRO A 112 12.29 -0.84 -13.42
CA PRO A 112 13.09 0.01 -12.54
C PRO A 112 12.30 1.21 -12.00
N HIS A 113 11.23 1.63 -12.66
CA HIS A 113 10.38 2.73 -12.18
C HIS A 113 8.99 2.71 -12.81
N ILE A 114 8.07 3.37 -12.12
CA ILE A 114 6.72 3.69 -12.59
C ILE A 114 6.46 5.16 -12.26
N TYR A 115 6.14 5.96 -13.28
CA TYR A 115 5.64 7.32 -13.11
C TYR A 115 4.20 7.41 -13.60
N VAL A 116 3.31 7.98 -12.79
CA VAL A 116 1.88 8.11 -13.11
C VAL A 116 1.45 9.57 -12.98
N CYS A 117 1.08 10.16 -14.11
CA CYS A 117 0.38 11.45 -14.17
C CYS A 117 -1.00 11.36 -14.85
N GLY A 118 -1.30 10.19 -15.41
CA GLY A 118 -2.61 9.78 -15.94
C GLY A 118 -3.36 8.87 -14.96
N LEU A 119 -3.85 7.71 -15.41
CA LEU A 119 -4.56 6.72 -14.58
C LEU A 119 -3.81 5.40 -14.51
N PHE A 120 -3.58 4.89 -13.30
CA PHE A 120 -3.06 3.55 -13.06
C PHE A 120 -4.06 2.76 -12.21
N ALA A 121 -4.64 1.70 -12.77
CA ALA A 121 -5.80 1.06 -12.14
C ALA A 121 -5.78 -0.48 -12.17
N ALA A 122 -6.18 -1.09 -11.05
CA ALA A 122 -6.51 -2.51 -10.93
C ALA A 122 -7.74 -2.66 -10.01
N GLY A 123 -8.81 -3.24 -10.54
CA GLY A 123 -10.11 -3.28 -9.88
C GLY A 123 -10.93 -2.00 -10.07
N THR A 124 -12.14 -2.00 -9.49
CA THR A 124 -13.14 -0.93 -9.68
C THR A 124 -13.89 -0.65 -8.37
N VAL A 125 -14.68 0.42 -8.31
CA VAL A 125 -15.56 0.71 -7.16
C VAL A 125 -16.60 -0.40 -6.93
N LYS A 126 -17.02 -1.08 -8.01
CA LYS A 126 -18.02 -2.16 -7.94
C LYS A 126 -17.41 -3.51 -7.58
N LYS A 127 -16.27 -3.85 -8.18
CA LYS A 127 -15.61 -5.16 -8.03
C LYS A 127 -14.10 -4.98 -7.73
N PRO A 128 -13.55 -5.61 -6.68
CA PRO A 128 -12.09 -5.68 -6.49
C PRO A 128 -11.43 -6.48 -7.62
N TYR A 129 -10.13 -6.28 -7.83
CA TYR A 129 -9.28 -7.16 -8.61
C TYR A 129 -9.09 -8.47 -7.82
N GLU A 130 -9.38 -9.61 -8.44
CA GLU A 130 -9.34 -10.93 -7.78
C GLU A 130 -8.09 -11.73 -8.16
N SER A 131 -7.58 -11.50 -9.37
CA SER A 131 -6.39 -12.17 -9.91
C SER A 131 -5.10 -11.70 -9.24
N SER A 132 -3.97 -12.32 -9.56
CA SER A 132 -2.66 -11.90 -9.07
C SER A 132 -2.11 -10.73 -9.87
N LEU A 133 -1.60 -9.71 -9.18
CA LEU A 133 -0.85 -8.60 -9.78
C LEU A 133 0.38 -8.33 -8.92
N VAL A 134 1.56 -8.70 -9.40
CA VAL A 134 2.84 -8.51 -8.74
C VAL A 134 3.69 -7.53 -9.55
N ILE A 135 3.98 -6.38 -8.97
CA ILE A 135 4.87 -5.37 -9.52
C ILE A 135 6.18 -5.42 -8.74
N THR A 136 7.27 -5.73 -9.41
CA THR A 136 8.61 -5.73 -8.82
C THR A 136 9.37 -4.47 -9.26
N LEU A 137 9.66 -3.59 -8.31
CA LEU A 137 10.54 -2.45 -8.48
C LEU A 137 11.98 -2.94 -8.37
N SER A 138 12.61 -3.11 -9.53
CA SER A 138 13.93 -3.72 -9.64
C SER A 138 14.78 -2.97 -10.64
N ALA A 139 15.79 -2.32 -10.11
CA ALA A 139 16.78 -1.65 -10.90
C ALA A 139 18.16 -2.20 -10.50
N GLY A 140 19.03 -2.42 -11.48
CA GLY A 140 20.43 -2.77 -11.19
C GLY A 140 21.10 -1.65 -10.37
N ASP A 141 22.31 -1.90 -9.90
CA ASP A 141 23.00 -0.94 -9.03
C ASP A 141 23.31 0.41 -9.73
N ASP A 142 23.24 0.46 -11.07
CA ASP A 142 23.49 1.63 -11.93
C ASP A 142 22.21 2.29 -12.48
N ALA A 143 21.06 2.05 -11.87
CA ALA A 143 19.81 2.65 -12.33
C ALA A 143 19.81 4.17 -12.23
N ALA A 144 19.42 4.83 -13.32
CA ALA A 144 19.19 6.27 -13.29
C ALA A 144 18.04 6.61 -12.34
N ALA A 145 18.15 7.75 -11.66
CA ALA A 145 17.05 8.28 -10.89
C ALA A 145 15.87 8.62 -11.82
N LEU A 146 14.66 8.35 -11.36
CA LEU A 146 13.44 8.84 -12.00
C LEU A 146 13.37 10.36 -11.76
N ASP A 147 13.70 11.13 -12.79
CA ASP A 147 13.45 12.57 -12.84
C ASP A 147 12.27 12.82 -13.79
N GLU A 148 11.29 13.58 -13.32
CA GLU A 148 10.22 14.09 -14.17
C GLU A 148 9.96 15.57 -13.85
N ASP A 149 10.00 16.42 -14.88
CA ASP A 149 9.80 17.86 -14.79
C ASP A 149 10.70 18.55 -13.72
N GLY A 150 11.91 18.03 -13.50
CA GLY A 150 12.87 18.55 -12.52
C GLY A 150 12.59 18.12 -11.08
N ILE A 151 11.72 17.12 -10.87
CA ILE A 151 11.49 16.48 -9.58
C ILE A 151 12.17 15.11 -9.57
N ASP A 152 13.16 14.96 -8.69
CA ASP A 152 13.91 13.71 -8.50
C ASP A 152 13.19 12.75 -7.53
N TYR A 153 12.57 11.73 -8.10
CA TYR A 153 11.97 10.61 -7.36
C TYR A 153 12.98 9.51 -7.03
N GLY A 154 14.23 9.58 -7.46
CA GLY A 154 15.26 8.60 -7.15
C GLY A 154 15.06 7.27 -7.89
N THR A 155 15.85 6.27 -7.51
CA THR A 155 15.85 4.94 -8.15
C THR A 155 14.74 4.05 -7.62
N GLU A 156 14.32 3.04 -8.39
CA GLU A 156 13.33 2.03 -7.96
C GLU A 156 12.02 2.67 -7.47
N ALA A 157 11.59 3.75 -8.13
CA ALA A 157 10.48 4.58 -7.70
C ALA A 157 9.15 4.16 -8.35
N PHE A 158 8.09 4.04 -7.55
CA PHE A 158 6.72 4.18 -8.03
C PHE A 158 6.21 5.56 -7.59
N ALA A 159 6.21 6.52 -8.51
CA ALA A 159 5.77 7.88 -8.27
C ALA A 159 4.42 8.16 -8.94
N VAL A 160 3.48 8.71 -8.18
CA VAL A 160 2.23 9.30 -8.69
C VAL A 160 2.30 10.80 -8.48
N PHE A 161 2.11 11.59 -9.54
CA PHE A 161 2.11 13.05 -9.48
C PHE A 161 1.05 13.64 -10.38
N GLY A 162 0.01 14.24 -9.79
CA GLY A 162 -1.13 14.83 -10.49
C GLY A 162 -2.07 13.83 -11.16
N GLY A 163 -1.68 12.56 -11.26
CA GLY A 163 -2.49 11.47 -11.79
C GLY A 163 -3.47 10.88 -10.78
N LEU A 164 -4.05 9.73 -11.14
CA LEU A 164 -4.94 8.95 -10.31
C LEU A 164 -4.43 7.52 -10.19
N ILE A 165 -4.26 7.05 -8.97
CA ILE A 165 -4.03 5.64 -8.66
C ILE A 165 -5.30 5.02 -8.08
N PHE A 166 -5.71 3.88 -8.64
CA PHE A 166 -6.86 3.13 -8.18
C PHE A 166 -6.52 1.65 -8.10
N LEU A 167 -6.05 1.21 -6.94
CA LEU A 167 -5.78 -0.19 -6.65
C LEU A 167 -6.79 -0.69 -5.61
N ARG A 168 -7.58 -1.69 -6.00
CA ARG A 168 -8.52 -2.34 -5.09
C ARG A 168 -8.37 -3.86 -5.18
N GLY A 169 -7.65 -4.44 -4.24
CA GLY A 169 -7.51 -5.89 -4.09
C GLY A 169 -8.64 -6.54 -3.29
N THR A 170 -8.61 -7.87 -3.20
CA THR A 170 -9.62 -8.71 -2.52
C THR A 170 -9.80 -8.39 -1.04
N ALA A 171 -8.71 -8.01 -0.35
CA ALA A 171 -8.76 -7.57 1.04
C ALA A 171 -9.61 -6.31 1.27
N CYS A 172 -9.85 -5.54 0.21
CA CYS A 172 -10.72 -4.37 0.18
C CYS A 172 -12.14 -4.71 -0.30
N SER A 173 -12.75 -5.72 0.33
CA SER A 173 -14.04 -6.25 -0.11
C SER A 173 -15.20 -5.27 0.09
N ASP A 174 -15.23 -4.52 1.21
CA ASP A 174 -16.25 -3.51 1.49
C ASP A 174 -15.77 -2.12 1.00
N PRO A 175 -16.34 -1.55 -0.07
CA PRO A 175 -15.90 -0.27 -0.61
C PRO A 175 -16.13 0.89 0.37
N ARG A 176 -17.02 0.74 1.37
CA ARG A 176 -17.27 1.75 2.41
C ARG A 176 -16.00 2.08 3.21
N VAL A 177 -15.02 1.18 3.22
CA VAL A 177 -13.70 1.41 3.85
C VAL A 177 -12.97 2.62 3.27
N TYR A 178 -13.26 3.03 2.04
CA TYR A 178 -12.68 4.24 1.44
C TYR A 178 -13.73 5.23 0.91
N THR A 179 -14.97 4.81 0.65
CA THR A 179 -16.04 5.71 0.17
C THR A 179 -16.84 6.38 1.29
N GLU A 180 -16.84 5.84 2.52
CA GLU A 180 -17.69 6.32 3.62
C GLU A 180 -16.89 6.59 4.90
N ARG A 181 -16.19 7.73 4.95
CA ARG A 181 -15.37 8.15 6.11
C ARG A 181 -16.11 8.07 7.46
N ALA A 182 -17.37 8.47 7.49
CA ALA A 182 -18.19 8.43 8.70
C ALA A 182 -18.49 6.99 9.17
N ALA A 183 -18.68 6.05 8.24
CA ALA A 183 -18.87 4.64 8.57
C ALA A 183 -17.59 4.04 9.17
N VAL A 184 -16.43 4.35 8.58
CA VAL A 184 -15.12 3.93 9.11
C VAL A 184 -14.87 4.50 10.50
N ALA A 185 -15.09 5.81 10.69
CA ALA A 185 -14.89 6.47 11.98
C ALA A 185 -15.78 5.89 13.10
N ARG A 186 -16.98 5.41 12.75
CA ARG A 186 -17.92 4.78 13.68
C ARG A 186 -17.71 3.26 13.85
N GLY A 187 -16.72 2.68 13.17
CA GLY A 187 -16.47 1.23 13.21
C GLY A 187 -17.57 0.39 12.56
N LEU A 188 -18.33 0.97 11.61
CA LEU A 188 -19.42 0.29 10.89
C LEU A 188 -18.91 -0.51 9.67
N VAL A 189 -17.63 -0.36 9.34
CA VAL A 189 -16.96 -1.11 8.29
C VAL A 189 -16.13 -2.23 8.92
N PRO A 190 -16.40 -3.51 8.59
CA PRO A 190 -15.64 -4.66 9.08
C PRO A 190 -14.12 -4.53 8.88
N ARG A 191 -13.33 -4.92 9.89
CA ARG A 191 -11.86 -5.00 9.81
C ARG A 191 -11.38 -6.33 9.25
N THR A 192 -11.20 -6.43 7.95
CA THR A 192 -10.85 -7.71 7.27
C THR A 192 -9.43 -8.22 7.52
N THR A 193 -8.49 -7.33 7.84
CA THR A 193 -7.05 -7.56 7.72
C THR A 193 -6.36 -8.08 8.99
N TRP A 194 -6.97 -7.89 10.14
CA TRP A 194 -6.45 -8.39 11.42
C TRP A 194 -7.59 -8.59 12.42
N THR A 195 -7.35 -9.45 13.39
CA THR A 195 -8.29 -9.81 14.46
C THR A 195 -7.50 -10.16 15.72
N ARG A 196 -8.13 -10.76 16.73
CA ARG A 196 -7.47 -11.26 17.94
C ARG A 196 -7.73 -12.74 18.16
N LEU A 197 -6.80 -13.39 18.87
CA LEU A 197 -7.04 -14.71 19.43
C LEU A 197 -8.23 -14.67 20.41
N LYS A 198 -9.07 -15.71 20.35
CA LYS A 198 -10.26 -15.90 21.21
C LYS A 198 -9.96 -16.77 22.44
N ARG A 199 -8.83 -17.48 22.41
CA ARG A 199 -8.32 -18.29 23.51
C ARG A 199 -6.80 -18.31 23.43
N PRO A 200 -6.09 -18.54 24.56
CA PRO A 200 -4.65 -18.69 24.54
C PRO A 200 -4.23 -19.79 23.56
N ALA A 201 -3.11 -19.58 22.90
CA ALA A 201 -2.44 -20.57 22.08
C ALA A 201 -1.08 -20.88 22.69
N LEU A 202 -0.76 -22.16 22.84
CA LEU A 202 0.44 -22.62 23.52
C LEU A 202 1.50 -23.08 22.50
N PRO A 203 2.78 -23.13 22.90
CA PRO A 203 3.80 -23.79 22.11
C PRO A 203 3.37 -25.21 21.74
N GLY A 204 3.53 -25.58 20.47
CA GLY A 204 3.06 -26.85 19.93
C GLY A 204 1.62 -26.86 19.39
N ASP A 205 0.83 -25.79 19.60
CA ASP A 205 -0.49 -25.68 18.98
C ASP A 205 -0.37 -25.38 17.47
N ALA A 206 -0.97 -26.23 16.64
CA ALA A 206 -1.13 -25.97 15.20
C ALA A 206 -2.54 -25.45 14.85
N LYS A 207 -3.41 -25.28 15.85
CA LYS A 207 -4.80 -24.82 15.66
C LYS A 207 -5.14 -23.67 16.59
N VAL A 208 -5.34 -22.49 16.02
CA VAL A 208 -5.69 -21.27 16.76
C VAL A 208 -7.14 -20.90 16.51
N ARG A 209 -7.75 -20.17 17.45
CA ARG A 209 -9.10 -19.62 17.28
C ARG A 209 -9.04 -18.12 17.34
N VAL A 210 -9.58 -17.47 16.31
CA VAL A 210 -9.67 -16.01 16.19
C VAL A 210 -11.11 -15.53 16.28
N ALA A 211 -11.30 -14.26 16.67
CA ALA A 211 -12.61 -13.62 16.63
C ALA A 211 -13.11 -13.48 15.18
N GLY A 212 -14.36 -13.89 14.93
CA GLY A 212 -14.83 -14.20 13.57
C GLY A 212 -15.63 -13.12 12.85
N VAL A 213 -15.97 -12.00 13.49
CA VAL A 213 -16.87 -11.00 12.89
C VAL A 213 -16.24 -10.33 11.66
N ASP A 214 -14.91 -10.22 11.66
CA ASP A 214 -14.18 -9.48 10.62
C ASP A 214 -12.96 -10.23 10.05
N ALA A 215 -12.68 -11.49 10.39
CA ALA A 215 -11.41 -12.14 10.05
C ALA A 215 -11.27 -12.66 8.59
N THR A 216 -11.89 -12.04 7.59
CA THR A 216 -11.96 -12.62 6.22
C THR A 216 -10.57 -12.85 5.60
N GLU A 217 -9.66 -11.88 5.64
CA GLU A 217 -8.31 -12.08 5.10
C GLU A 217 -7.46 -12.97 5.99
N VAL A 218 -7.61 -12.83 7.32
CA VAL A 218 -6.91 -13.68 8.30
C VAL A 218 -7.32 -15.16 8.17
N ALA A 219 -8.57 -15.43 7.78
CA ALA A 219 -9.11 -16.76 7.61
C ALA A 219 -8.94 -17.33 6.19
N ARG A 220 -8.35 -16.56 5.26
CA ARG A 220 -8.13 -17.02 3.90
C ARG A 220 -7.08 -18.12 3.89
N VAL A 221 -7.39 -19.27 3.29
CA VAL A 221 -6.41 -20.33 3.08
C VAL A 221 -5.26 -19.80 2.21
N GLY A 222 -4.02 -20.07 2.60
CA GLY A 222 -2.82 -19.50 2.01
C GLY A 222 -2.42 -18.13 2.56
N ALA A 223 -3.20 -17.51 3.45
CA ALA A 223 -2.79 -16.26 4.09
C ALA A 223 -1.57 -16.48 4.98
N ARG A 224 -0.54 -15.65 4.80
CA ARG A 224 0.56 -15.53 5.75
C ARG A 224 0.15 -14.60 6.87
N LEU A 225 0.24 -15.07 8.10
CA LEU A 225 -0.17 -14.35 9.29
C LEU A 225 1.06 -13.90 10.08
N ALA A 226 0.95 -12.77 10.76
CA ALA A 226 1.75 -12.42 11.93
C ALA A 226 0.87 -12.59 13.18
N ILE A 227 1.40 -13.28 14.18
CA ILE A 227 0.74 -13.54 15.47
C ILE A 227 1.56 -12.79 16.52
N ALA A 228 1.01 -11.69 17.02
CA ALA A 228 1.71 -10.76 17.88
C ALA A 228 2.18 -11.43 19.19
N SER A 229 3.36 -11.00 19.65
CA SER A 229 3.78 -11.26 21.02
C SER A 229 2.75 -10.70 22.01
N THR A 230 2.54 -11.42 23.09
CA THR A 230 1.79 -10.94 24.27
C THR A 230 2.70 -10.75 25.48
N ASP A 231 4.00 -10.72 25.23
CA ASP A 231 5.07 -10.49 26.20
C ASP A 231 5.68 -9.09 25.98
N TRP A 232 6.67 -8.71 26.79
CA TRP A 232 7.42 -7.46 26.58
C TRP A 232 8.44 -7.59 25.44
N ASP A 233 8.80 -8.81 25.06
CA ASP A 233 9.69 -9.11 23.95
C ASP A 233 8.90 -9.27 22.64
N ASP A 234 9.07 -8.35 21.70
CA ASP A 234 8.39 -8.37 20.40
C ASP A 234 8.95 -9.45 19.45
N ALA A 235 10.14 -9.99 19.74
CA ALA A 235 10.76 -11.09 19.00
C ALA A 235 10.00 -12.42 19.16
N LEU A 236 9.07 -12.51 20.11
CA LEU A 236 8.16 -13.65 20.25
C LEU A 236 6.96 -13.58 19.26
N THR A 237 6.89 -12.52 18.46
CA THR A 237 5.96 -12.47 17.32
C THR A 237 6.42 -13.46 16.25
N GLU A 238 5.51 -14.31 15.79
CA GLU A 238 5.85 -15.34 14.80
C GLU A 238 4.91 -15.31 13.59
N THR A 239 5.38 -15.86 12.46
CA THR A 239 4.58 -15.95 11.24
C THR A 239 4.21 -17.38 10.90
N ARG A 240 2.97 -17.58 10.45
CA ARG A 240 2.44 -18.89 10.04
C ARG A 240 1.52 -18.75 8.85
N ASN A 241 1.44 -19.80 8.04
CA ASN A 241 0.50 -19.84 6.90
C ASN A 241 -0.76 -20.60 7.29
N VAL A 242 -1.91 -20.11 6.84
CA VAL A 242 -3.19 -20.80 7.03
C VAL A 242 -3.34 -21.92 6.01
N VAL A 243 -3.41 -23.17 6.47
CA VAL A 243 -3.66 -24.33 5.59
C VAL A 243 -5.12 -24.74 5.52
N ALA A 244 -5.89 -24.40 6.56
CA ALA A 244 -7.34 -24.60 6.57
C ALA A 244 -8.02 -23.61 7.53
N SER A 245 -9.25 -23.22 7.21
CA SER A 245 -10.07 -22.42 8.10
C SER A 245 -11.48 -23.01 8.22
N ARG A 246 -12.04 -22.94 9.43
CA ARG A 246 -13.39 -23.45 9.71
C ARG A 246 -14.12 -22.50 10.64
N ARG A 247 -15.31 -22.04 10.25
CA ARG A 247 -16.20 -21.30 11.13
C ARG A 247 -16.62 -22.17 12.32
N THR A 248 -16.54 -21.64 13.53
CA THR A 248 -16.91 -22.36 14.75
C THR A 248 -18.35 -22.08 15.16
N THR A 249 -18.93 -22.94 16.01
CA THR A 249 -20.16 -22.62 16.73
C THR A 249 -19.89 -21.46 17.70
N GLY A 250 -20.51 -20.30 17.47
CA GLY A 250 -20.19 -19.03 18.12
C GLY A 250 -19.23 -18.17 17.28
N LEU A 251 -19.36 -16.83 17.36
CA LEU A 251 -18.61 -15.84 16.56
C LEU A 251 -17.08 -16.07 16.64
N GLY A 252 -16.53 -16.84 15.70
CA GLY A 252 -15.13 -17.27 15.71
C GLY A 252 -14.78 -18.13 14.50
N VAL A 253 -13.49 -18.14 14.17
CA VAL A 253 -12.91 -19.00 13.14
C VAL A 253 -11.75 -19.78 13.73
N GLU A 254 -11.73 -21.09 13.52
CA GLU A 254 -10.58 -21.95 13.82
C GLU A 254 -9.68 -22.01 12.59
N LEU A 255 -8.41 -21.70 12.78
CA LEU A 255 -7.38 -21.73 11.75
C LEU A 255 -6.46 -22.91 12.04
N THR A 256 -6.16 -23.69 11.02
CA THR A 256 -5.07 -24.68 11.05
C THR A 256 -3.86 -24.04 10.38
N LEU A 257 -2.72 -24.10 11.07
CA LEU A 257 -1.46 -23.51 10.66
C LEU A 257 -0.57 -24.56 9.98
N ASP A 258 0.33 -24.10 9.12
CA ASP A 258 1.32 -24.94 8.42
C ASP A 258 2.37 -25.55 9.36
N ALA A 259 2.68 -24.87 10.46
CA ALA A 259 3.53 -25.37 11.53
C ALA A 259 2.96 -25.01 12.91
N PRO A 260 3.23 -25.83 13.94
CA PRO A 260 2.92 -25.47 15.33
C PRO A 260 3.53 -24.13 15.76
N LEU A 261 2.90 -23.46 16.71
CA LEU A 261 3.44 -22.25 17.32
C LEU A 261 4.68 -22.57 18.16
N THR A 262 5.64 -21.64 18.17
CA THR A 262 6.86 -21.76 18.97
C THR A 262 6.67 -21.15 20.34
N PHE A 263 5.91 -20.05 20.41
CA PHE A 263 5.70 -19.26 21.61
C PHE A 263 4.26 -19.35 22.12
N ALA A 264 4.09 -19.00 23.39
CA ALA A 264 2.76 -18.83 23.96
C ALA A 264 2.20 -17.47 23.56
N HIS A 265 0.93 -17.44 23.17
CA HIS A 265 0.21 -16.22 22.85
C HIS A 265 -1.05 -16.12 23.71
N GLY A 266 -1.21 -14.97 24.36
CA GLY A 266 -2.43 -14.63 25.08
C GLY A 266 -3.64 -14.62 24.16
N GLY A 267 -4.79 -14.96 24.71
CA GLY A 267 -6.06 -14.92 23.97
C GLY A 267 -7.26 -14.77 24.90
N THR A 268 -7.03 -14.24 26.10
CA THR A 268 -8.06 -13.91 27.09
C THR A 268 -7.77 -12.52 27.62
N GLU A 269 -8.81 -11.71 27.78
CA GLU A 269 -8.69 -10.39 28.40
C GLU A 269 -7.90 -10.47 29.73
N PRO A 270 -7.00 -9.51 30.02
CA PRO A 270 -6.81 -8.24 29.31
C PRO A 270 -5.84 -8.28 28.13
N VAL A 271 -5.23 -9.44 27.80
CA VAL A 271 -4.22 -9.54 26.73
C VAL A 271 -4.55 -10.68 25.76
N ALA A 272 -4.95 -10.31 24.54
CA ALA A 272 -5.20 -11.23 23.45
C ALA A 272 -4.39 -10.84 22.22
N ALA A 273 -3.58 -11.75 21.71
CA ALA A 273 -2.68 -11.50 20.59
C ALA A 273 -3.45 -11.06 19.35
N GLU A 274 -3.03 -9.94 18.76
CA GLU A 274 -3.40 -9.58 17.41
C GLU A 274 -2.88 -10.63 16.40
N VAL A 275 -3.75 -11.01 15.48
CA VAL A 275 -3.45 -11.90 14.36
C VAL A 275 -3.74 -11.13 13.08
N ALA A 276 -2.69 -10.83 12.30
CA ALA A 276 -2.78 -9.95 11.15
C ALA A 276 -2.34 -10.64 9.86
N SER A 277 -3.09 -10.47 8.78
CA SER A 277 -2.75 -11.02 7.47
C SER A 277 -1.75 -10.13 6.74
N LEU A 278 -0.63 -10.72 6.31
CA LEU A 278 0.45 -10.07 5.57
C LEU A 278 0.33 -10.19 4.05
N SER A 279 -0.51 -11.10 3.54
CA SER A 279 -0.61 -11.38 2.10
C SER A 279 -1.73 -10.63 1.39
N ARG A 280 -1.50 -10.11 0.17
CA ARG A 280 -2.54 -9.57 -0.74
C ARG A 280 -2.37 -10.10 -2.15
N ASN A 281 -3.43 -10.02 -2.97
CA ASN A 281 -3.37 -10.46 -4.37
C ASN A 281 -2.75 -9.40 -5.30
N ILE A 282 -2.80 -8.13 -4.91
CA ILE A 282 -2.00 -7.07 -5.53
C ILE A 282 -0.78 -6.82 -4.64
N ALA A 283 0.42 -6.96 -5.18
CA ALA A 283 1.68 -6.76 -4.49
C ALA A 283 2.59 -5.80 -5.26
N ILE A 284 3.19 -4.85 -4.55
CA ILE A 284 4.27 -3.99 -5.02
C ILE A 284 5.49 -4.31 -4.15
N VAL A 285 6.54 -4.85 -4.74
CA VAL A 285 7.68 -5.40 -4.02
C VAL A 285 8.99 -4.85 -4.56
N GLY A 286 10.00 -4.68 -3.70
CA GLY A 286 11.35 -4.35 -4.16
C GLY A 286 12.12 -5.59 -4.63
N ALA A 287 13.18 -5.35 -5.39
CA ALA A 287 14.01 -6.39 -5.98
C ALA A 287 14.53 -7.42 -4.95
N PRO A 288 14.56 -8.72 -5.29
CA PRO A 288 15.38 -9.67 -4.56
C PRO A 288 16.83 -9.18 -4.50
N GLY A 289 17.47 -9.22 -3.34
CA GLY A 289 18.85 -8.74 -3.21
C GLY A 289 18.99 -7.29 -2.68
N CYS A 290 17.93 -6.48 -2.71
CA CYS A 290 18.03 -5.07 -2.33
C CYS A 290 18.39 -4.88 -0.83
N ALA A 291 17.97 -5.83 0.01
CA ALA A 291 18.29 -5.90 1.43
C ALA A 291 19.78 -6.13 1.71
N GLN A 292 20.47 -6.80 0.77
CA GLN A 292 21.88 -7.17 0.87
C GLN A 292 22.81 -6.01 0.49
N ARG A 293 22.26 -4.88 0.02
CA ARG A 293 22.99 -3.63 -0.23
C ARG A 293 23.44 -3.01 1.10
N ALA A 294 24.44 -3.61 1.74
CA ALA A 294 24.99 -3.17 3.02
C ALA A 294 25.96 -1.97 2.84
N PRO A 295 26.10 -1.09 3.86
CA PRO A 295 25.46 -1.11 5.17
C PRO A 295 24.08 -0.40 5.19
N LYS A 296 23.56 0.01 4.04
CA LYS A 296 22.33 0.80 3.93
C LYS A 296 21.47 0.22 2.82
N PRO A 297 20.55 -0.71 3.14
CA PRO A 297 19.67 -1.30 2.14
C PRO A 297 18.98 -0.23 1.29
N ARG A 298 19.01 -0.41 -0.03
CA ARG A 298 18.36 0.47 -0.99
C ARG A 298 17.38 -0.36 -1.80
N CYS A 299 16.14 -0.39 -1.36
CA CYS A 299 15.05 -1.02 -2.06
C CYS A 299 14.12 0.05 -2.65
N GLY A 300 13.25 -0.38 -3.55
CA GLY A 300 12.25 0.48 -4.16
C GLY A 300 11.31 1.15 -3.15
N HIS A 301 10.59 2.16 -3.62
CA HIS A 301 9.73 2.97 -2.77
C HIS A 301 8.52 3.47 -3.54
N VAL A 302 7.46 3.82 -2.80
CA VAL A 302 6.19 4.28 -3.38
C VAL A 302 5.85 5.65 -2.82
N ILE A 303 5.58 6.59 -3.72
CA ILE A 303 5.25 7.97 -3.38
C ILE A 303 4.05 8.47 -4.18
N ILE A 304 3.02 8.88 -3.46
CA ILE A 304 1.91 9.66 -4.01
C ILE A 304 2.16 11.11 -3.64
N SER A 305 2.60 11.87 -4.63
CA SER A 305 3.16 13.20 -4.49
C SER A 305 2.19 14.24 -5.06
N HIS A 306 1.86 15.27 -4.29
CA HIS A 306 1.00 16.39 -4.73
C HIS A 306 -0.34 15.94 -5.36
N THR A 307 -0.88 14.81 -4.89
CA THR A 307 -2.05 14.16 -5.49
C THR A 307 -3.14 13.95 -4.43
N PRO A 308 -4.17 14.83 -4.35
CA PRO A 308 -5.18 14.80 -3.29
C PRO A 308 -6.25 13.70 -3.43
N HIS A 309 -6.09 12.80 -4.40
CA HIS A 309 -7.08 11.80 -4.77
C HIS A 309 -6.40 10.46 -5.05
N GLY A 310 -7.00 9.35 -4.62
CA GLY A 310 -6.47 8.03 -4.95
C GLY A 310 -6.91 6.96 -3.97
N VAL A 311 -6.99 5.72 -4.45
CA VAL A 311 -7.33 4.56 -3.63
C VAL A 311 -6.21 3.55 -3.75
N VAL A 312 -5.58 3.25 -2.63
CA VAL A 312 -4.64 2.14 -2.48
C VAL A 312 -5.23 1.25 -1.40
N CYS A 313 -5.99 0.25 -1.85
CA CYS A 313 -6.80 -0.57 -0.96
C CYS A 313 -6.57 -2.06 -1.17
N GLY A 314 -6.13 -2.77 -0.13
CA GLY A 314 -5.86 -4.20 -0.20
C GLY A 314 -4.62 -4.54 -1.02
N VAL A 315 -3.57 -3.72 -0.93
CA VAL A 315 -2.27 -3.90 -1.61
C VAL A 315 -1.21 -4.32 -0.61
N GLU A 316 -0.33 -5.23 -1.02
CA GLU A 316 0.85 -5.65 -0.26
C GLU A 316 2.08 -4.86 -0.73
N PHE A 317 2.82 -4.31 0.22
CA PHE A 317 4.07 -3.59 0.04
C PHE A 317 5.14 -4.35 0.80
N SER A 318 6.12 -4.94 0.11
CA SER A 318 7.17 -5.68 0.82
C SER A 318 8.55 -5.59 0.22
N ASN A 319 9.58 -5.73 1.05
CA ASN A 319 10.97 -5.60 0.64
C ASN A 319 11.25 -4.21 0.01
N LEU A 320 10.73 -3.15 0.64
CA LEU A 320 10.76 -1.76 0.14
C LEU A 320 11.38 -0.81 1.17
N GLY A 321 11.71 0.40 0.73
CA GLY A 321 12.32 1.48 1.49
C GLY A 321 13.82 1.59 1.24
N ALA A 322 14.31 2.83 1.13
CA ALA A 322 15.74 3.09 0.97
C ALA A 322 16.32 3.72 2.24
N HIS A 323 17.09 2.94 2.98
CA HIS A 323 17.65 3.31 4.29
C HIS A 323 18.38 4.65 4.24
N THR A 324 18.06 5.54 5.18
CA THR A 324 18.67 6.87 5.37
C THR A 324 18.38 7.86 4.25
N THR A 325 17.52 7.49 3.29
CA THR A 325 17.20 8.33 2.14
C THR A 325 15.83 8.95 2.35
N LEU A 326 15.81 10.26 2.63
CA LEU A 326 14.59 11.00 2.90
C LEU A 326 13.60 10.86 1.72
N GLY A 327 12.32 10.65 2.04
CA GLY A 327 11.24 10.56 1.04
C GLY A 327 11.12 9.21 0.32
N LYS A 328 12.02 8.25 0.57
CA LYS A 328 12.06 6.94 -0.11
C LYS A 328 11.48 5.84 0.80
N TYR A 329 10.18 5.92 1.06
CA TYR A 329 9.46 5.02 1.96
C TYR A 329 8.64 3.95 1.21
N PRO A 330 8.35 2.79 1.83
CA PRO A 330 7.49 1.76 1.25
C PRO A 330 6.13 2.28 0.79
N LEU A 331 5.51 3.18 1.54
CA LEU A 331 4.28 3.87 1.16
C LEU A 331 4.26 5.31 1.71
N HIS A 332 4.16 6.30 0.82
CA HIS A 332 4.30 7.71 1.17
C HIS A 332 3.18 8.57 0.56
N ALA A 333 2.38 9.21 1.42
CA ALA A 333 1.51 10.32 1.02
C ALA A 333 2.27 11.64 1.22
N HIS A 334 2.76 12.21 0.12
CA HIS A 334 3.67 13.34 0.13
C HIS A 334 3.00 14.61 -0.38
N MET A 335 2.86 15.61 0.48
CA MET A 335 2.39 16.96 0.14
C MET A 335 1.09 16.98 -0.67
N CYS A 336 0.15 16.08 -0.35
CA CYS A 336 -1.10 15.96 -1.09
C CYS A 336 -2.11 17.08 -0.73
N GLY A 337 -1.79 17.95 0.24
CA GLY A 337 -2.67 19.03 0.67
C GLY A 337 -3.95 18.48 1.32
N ASN A 338 -5.11 19.08 1.01
CA ASN A 338 -6.41 18.58 1.48
C ASN A 338 -6.87 17.43 0.58
N ALA A 339 -6.73 16.20 1.06
CA ALA A 339 -6.82 14.97 0.28
C ALA A 339 -7.98 14.08 0.77
N SER A 340 -9.19 14.62 0.83
CA SER A 340 -10.37 13.92 1.41
C SER A 340 -10.78 12.64 0.70
N SER A 341 -10.33 12.47 -0.55
CA SER A 341 -10.57 11.27 -1.38
C SER A 341 -9.31 10.40 -1.55
N LEU A 342 -8.22 10.72 -0.86
CA LEU A 342 -7.04 9.86 -0.77
C LEU A 342 -7.24 8.86 0.37
N ALA A 343 -7.17 7.57 0.05
CA ALA A 343 -7.37 6.49 1.00
C ALA A 343 -6.35 5.37 0.85
N PHE A 344 -5.62 5.09 1.94
CA PHE A 344 -4.81 3.89 2.10
C PHE A 344 -5.51 2.96 3.09
N ALA A 345 -6.09 1.88 2.58
CA ALA A 345 -6.89 1.00 3.40
C ALA A 345 -6.59 -0.49 3.21
N ALA A 346 -6.72 -1.28 4.27
CA ALA A 346 -6.55 -2.72 4.21
C ALA A 346 -5.21 -3.20 3.61
N ASN A 347 -4.18 -2.36 3.56
CA ASN A 347 -2.88 -2.72 2.99
C ASN A 347 -2.06 -3.58 3.96
N ALA A 348 -1.11 -4.34 3.43
CA ALA A 348 -0.07 -5.01 4.21
C ALA A 348 1.28 -4.40 3.85
N ILE A 349 2.06 -3.97 4.84
CA ILE A 349 3.36 -3.30 4.65
C ILE A 349 4.37 -4.04 5.53
N HIS A 350 5.28 -4.80 4.93
CA HIS A 350 6.21 -5.61 5.72
C HIS A 350 7.58 -5.80 5.11
N LYS A 351 8.56 -6.21 5.94
CA LYS A 351 9.98 -6.31 5.53
C LYS A 351 10.45 -4.99 4.92
N THR A 352 10.40 -3.94 5.73
CA THR A 352 10.73 -2.59 5.27
C THR A 352 12.07 -2.10 5.78
N TYR A 353 12.81 -1.41 4.92
CA TYR A 353 14.13 -0.84 5.24
C TYR A 353 14.08 0.67 5.46
N HIS A 354 12.87 1.19 5.62
CA HIS A 354 12.58 2.54 6.10
C HIS A 354 11.18 2.58 6.75
N ARG A 355 10.84 3.70 7.40
CA ARG A 355 9.50 3.99 7.94
C ARG A 355 8.40 3.51 7.01
N SER A 356 7.46 2.71 7.49
CA SER A 356 6.55 1.93 6.65
C SER A 356 5.52 2.78 5.90
N LEU A 357 4.66 3.52 6.61
CA LEU A 357 3.69 4.45 6.03
C LEU A 357 3.98 5.86 6.54
N VAL A 358 4.34 6.77 5.62
CA VAL A 358 4.63 8.17 5.95
C VAL A 358 3.58 9.09 5.35
N VAL A 359 3.09 10.02 6.16
CA VAL A 359 2.17 11.09 5.78
C VAL A 359 2.89 12.40 6.01
N HIS A 360 3.07 13.17 4.95
CA HIS A 360 3.77 14.44 4.97
C HIS A 360 2.87 15.51 4.33
N SER A 361 2.58 16.59 5.06
CA SER A 361 1.82 17.76 4.58
C SER A 361 0.52 17.37 3.84
N THR A 362 -0.15 16.34 4.36
CA THR A 362 -1.35 15.75 3.80
C THR A 362 -2.43 15.74 4.88
N SER A 363 -3.57 16.34 4.56
CA SER A 363 -4.70 16.55 5.46
C SER A 363 -5.95 15.89 4.90
N ASP A 364 -6.93 15.63 5.77
CA ASP A 364 -8.24 15.04 5.42
C ASP A 364 -8.20 13.63 4.78
N ALA A 365 -7.04 12.98 4.66
CA ALA A 365 -6.90 11.66 4.06
C ALA A 365 -7.40 10.54 5.00
N LEU A 366 -7.51 9.32 4.47
CA LEU A 366 -7.94 8.14 5.20
C LEU A 366 -6.83 7.08 5.24
N PHE A 367 -6.50 6.63 6.44
CA PHE A 367 -5.55 5.54 6.68
C PHE A 367 -6.22 4.52 7.59
N ALA A 368 -6.80 3.46 7.02
CA ALA A 368 -7.67 2.54 7.77
C ALA A 368 -7.32 1.06 7.57
N HIS A 369 -7.29 0.29 8.65
CA HIS A 369 -7.16 -1.17 8.60
C HIS A 369 -5.86 -1.67 7.94
N ASN A 370 -4.83 -0.83 7.87
CA ASN A 370 -3.52 -1.24 7.36
C ASN A 370 -2.79 -2.08 8.41
N VAL A 371 -1.97 -3.01 7.94
CA VAL A 371 -1.09 -3.84 8.77
C VAL A 371 0.35 -3.49 8.39
N ALA A 372 1.14 -3.07 9.38
CA ALA A 372 2.57 -2.90 9.24
C ALA A 372 3.27 -3.92 10.15
N TYR A 373 4.21 -4.70 9.61
CA TYR A 373 4.92 -5.75 10.33
C TYR A 373 6.40 -5.79 9.92
N ASP A 374 7.33 -6.03 10.85
CA ASP A 374 8.75 -6.28 10.52
C ASP A 374 9.36 -5.14 9.69
N GLY A 375 9.45 -3.96 10.30
CA GLY A 375 9.86 -2.73 9.61
C GLY A 375 10.94 -1.94 10.33
N THR A 376 11.79 -1.26 9.55
CA THR A 376 12.85 -0.40 10.08
C THR A 376 12.32 0.98 10.45
N GLY A 377 12.45 1.34 11.74
CA GLY A 377 11.91 2.56 12.33
C GLY A 377 10.39 2.56 12.44
N HIS A 378 9.80 3.74 12.52
CA HIS A 378 8.37 3.91 12.79
C HIS A 378 7.47 3.30 11.71
N MET A 379 6.38 2.65 12.14
CA MET A 379 5.43 1.99 11.25
C MET A 379 4.43 2.95 10.60
N TYR A 380 4.01 3.99 11.34
CA TYR A 380 3.16 5.06 10.85
C TYR A 380 3.73 6.39 11.32
N VAL A 381 3.90 7.35 10.41
CA VAL A 381 4.52 8.65 10.71
C VAL A 381 3.72 9.79 10.12
N LEU A 382 3.53 10.83 10.93
CA LEU A 382 3.18 12.19 10.49
C LEU A 382 4.46 13.03 10.58
N GLU A 383 4.86 13.68 9.50
CA GLU A 383 6.23 14.19 9.37
C GLU A 383 6.46 15.55 10.03
N ASN A 384 5.55 16.53 9.90
CA ASN A 384 5.87 17.92 10.25
C ASN A 384 4.76 18.70 10.99
N GLY A 385 3.66 18.06 11.35
CA GLY A 385 2.57 18.68 12.12
C GLY A 385 1.57 19.49 11.28
N LEU A 386 1.73 19.52 9.95
CA LEU A 386 0.77 20.09 9.02
C LEU A 386 -0.31 19.07 8.59
N GLU A 387 -0.23 17.82 9.05
CA GLU A 387 -1.13 16.73 8.73
C GLU A 387 -2.43 16.77 9.56
N LEU A 388 -3.40 17.60 9.15
CA LEU A 388 -4.63 17.86 9.89
C LEU A 388 -5.79 16.94 9.46
N ARG A 389 -6.65 16.57 10.42
CA ARG A 389 -7.96 15.89 10.17
C ARG A 389 -7.87 14.58 9.35
N ASN A 390 -6.71 13.94 9.33
CA ASN A 390 -6.58 12.59 8.81
C ASN A 390 -7.35 11.62 9.70
N LEU A 391 -8.04 10.66 9.08
CA LEU A 391 -8.70 9.58 9.81
C LEU A 391 -7.78 8.37 9.84
N ILE A 392 -7.19 8.07 11.00
CA ILE A 392 -6.26 6.97 11.21
C ILE A 392 -6.94 5.93 12.11
N VAL A 393 -7.52 4.88 11.54
CA VAL A 393 -8.44 3.98 12.27
C VAL A 393 -8.11 2.51 12.07
N GLY A 394 -7.99 1.78 13.18
CA GLY A 394 -7.88 0.32 13.17
C GLY A 394 -6.66 -0.20 12.42
N ASN A 395 -5.57 0.56 12.37
CA ASN A 395 -4.29 0.11 11.81
C ASN A 395 -3.52 -0.69 12.88
N VAL A 396 -2.68 -1.61 12.45
CA VAL A 396 -1.77 -2.38 13.32
C VAL A 396 -0.33 -2.10 12.90
N GLY A 397 0.53 -1.87 13.89
CA GLY A 397 1.98 -1.82 13.73
C GLY A 397 2.61 -2.77 14.76
N MET A 398 3.48 -3.66 14.32
CA MET A 398 4.14 -4.64 15.19
C MET A 398 5.53 -4.97 14.67
N VAL A 399 6.47 -5.27 15.57
CA VAL A 399 7.88 -5.59 15.29
C VAL A 399 8.57 -4.45 14.52
N THR A 400 9.32 -3.63 15.26
CA THR A 400 10.08 -2.51 14.69
C THR A 400 11.56 -2.67 15.00
N TRP A 401 12.39 -2.43 13.98
CA TRP A 401 13.83 -2.50 14.11
C TRP A 401 14.43 -1.10 14.14
N PRO A 402 15.36 -0.80 15.06
CA PRO A 402 16.10 0.46 14.97
C PRO A 402 16.87 0.50 13.65
N PRO A 403 16.94 1.67 12.98
CA PRO A 403 17.76 1.80 11.79
C PRO A 403 19.25 1.60 12.12
N GLU A 404 19.96 0.79 11.33
CA GLU A 404 21.41 0.56 11.47
C GLU A 404 22.17 0.77 10.15
N PRO A 405 22.89 1.90 9.97
CA PRO A 405 23.20 2.91 10.96
C PRO A 405 21.98 3.75 11.36
N ALA A 406 22.00 4.23 12.60
CA ALA A 406 20.96 5.10 13.14
C ALA A 406 20.75 6.31 12.23
N TRP A 407 19.49 6.68 12.01
CA TRP A 407 19.16 7.92 11.33
C TRP A 407 19.72 9.07 12.16
N SER A 408 20.65 9.83 11.58
CA SER A 408 21.15 11.03 12.23
C SER A 408 20.01 12.03 12.34
N CYS A 409 19.54 12.34 13.55
CA CYS A 409 18.79 13.57 13.79
C CYS A 409 19.79 14.73 13.68
N PRO A 410 19.76 15.55 12.62
CA PRO A 410 20.67 16.69 12.50
C PRO A 410 20.25 17.70 13.59
N GLY A 411 20.95 17.69 14.72
CA GLY A 411 20.58 18.48 15.91
C GLY A 411 20.97 17.80 17.22
N HIS A 412 20.94 16.47 17.28
CA HIS A 412 21.54 15.71 18.38
C HIS A 412 23.01 15.44 18.06
N ASN A 413 23.84 16.48 18.22
CA ASN A 413 25.25 16.24 18.49
C ASN A 413 25.33 15.29 19.69
N ARG A 414 25.99 14.14 19.51
CA ARG A 414 26.33 13.21 20.58
C ARG A 414 27.13 13.96 21.66
N ARG A 415 26.46 14.59 22.62
CA ARG A 415 27.07 15.03 23.87
C ARG A 415 26.53 14.14 24.98
N ARG A 416 27.43 13.25 25.41
CA ARG A 416 27.45 12.45 26.64
C ARG A 416 26.41 11.34 26.73
N ARG A 417 26.92 10.10 26.69
CA ARG A 417 26.34 9.00 27.49
C ARG A 417 26.26 9.50 28.94
N VAL A 418 25.09 9.90 29.38
CA VAL A 418 24.81 10.01 30.81
C VAL A 418 24.48 8.59 31.23
N GLY A 419 25.43 7.92 31.87
CA GLY A 419 25.14 6.68 32.57
C GLY A 419 24.10 6.98 33.63
N PHE A 420 22.99 6.24 33.63
CA PHE A 420 22.02 6.28 34.72
C PHE A 420 22.75 5.94 36.03
N PRO A 421 22.83 6.86 37.02
CA PRO A 421 23.25 6.48 38.34
C PRO A 421 22.14 5.63 38.97
N LYS A 422 22.51 4.47 39.50
CA LYS A 422 21.62 3.69 40.37
C LYS A 422 21.33 4.49 41.63
N GLY A 423 20.05 4.78 41.87
CA GLY A 423 19.42 4.95 43.19
C GLY A 423 19.68 6.26 43.95
N ASP A 424 18.67 7.13 43.99
CA ASP A 424 18.32 7.93 45.17
C ASP A 424 16.84 8.40 45.06
N PRO A 425 15.91 8.01 45.95
CA PRO A 425 14.49 8.33 45.83
C PRO A 425 14.06 9.68 46.42
N THR A 426 14.98 10.60 46.75
CA THR A 426 14.60 11.90 47.32
C THR A 426 14.97 13.09 46.44
N LEU A 427 14.17 13.37 45.40
CA LEU A 427 14.18 14.66 44.68
C LEU A 427 12.85 14.91 43.94
N LEU A 428 11.75 14.89 44.69
CA LEU A 428 10.49 15.53 44.28
C LEU A 428 10.39 16.87 45.00
N ARG A 429 10.78 17.97 44.34
CA ARG A 429 10.26 19.33 44.59
C ARG A 429 10.81 20.35 43.60
N GLY A 430 9.89 20.89 42.78
CA GLY A 430 9.85 22.28 42.36
C GLY A 430 10.78 22.70 41.23
N VAL A 431 10.29 22.70 39.99
CA VAL A 431 10.65 23.70 38.98
C VAL A 431 9.41 24.05 38.15
N ASP A 432 9.28 25.35 37.95
CA ASP A 432 8.20 26.14 37.36
C ASP A 432 7.99 25.86 35.85
N LEU A 433 6.73 25.86 35.39
CA LEU A 433 6.34 25.65 33.99
C LEU A 433 6.35 26.98 33.24
N GLY A 434 7.45 27.26 32.53
CA GLY A 434 7.61 28.37 31.61
C GLY A 434 7.69 27.90 30.15
N ARG A 435 6.91 28.55 29.29
CA ARG A 435 6.60 28.24 27.88
C ARG A 435 7.79 28.10 26.91
N ASP A 436 7.49 27.34 25.85
CA ASP A 436 8.06 27.32 24.50
C ASP A 436 9.29 26.43 24.24
N SER A 437 9.06 25.11 24.28
CA SER A 437 9.64 24.14 23.34
C SER A 437 8.78 22.87 23.36
N VAL A 438 8.15 22.55 22.23
CA VAL A 438 7.40 21.30 22.06
C VAL A 438 8.41 20.21 21.73
N ASP A 439 8.98 19.60 22.77
CA ASP A 439 9.73 18.36 22.65
C ASP A 439 8.77 17.22 22.35
N PHE A 440 8.83 16.69 21.13
CA PHE A 440 8.15 15.46 20.76
C PHE A 440 8.91 14.28 21.36
N LEU A 441 8.41 13.77 22.49
CA LEU A 441 8.66 12.39 22.90
C LEU A 441 7.96 11.46 21.89
N ALA A 442 8.76 10.76 21.08
CA ALA A 442 8.33 9.54 20.43
C ALA A 442 8.14 8.47 21.52
N LEU A 443 6.93 7.96 21.64
CA LEU A 443 6.61 6.71 22.35
C LEU A 443 6.48 5.59 21.32
#